data_AF-A0A539DY56-F1
#
_entry.id   AF-A0A539DY56-F1
#
_cell.length_a   1.000
_cell.length_b   1.000
_cell.length_c   1.000
_cell.angle_alpha   90.00
_cell.angle_beta   90.00
_cell.angle_gamma   90.00
#
_symmetry.space_group_name_H-M   'P 1'
#
loop_
_entity.id
_entity.type
_entity.pdbx_description
1 polymer ?
#
loop_
_entity_poly.entity_id
_entity_poly.type
_entity_poly.pdbx_seq_one_letter_code
_entity_poly.pdbx_strand_id
1 'polypeptide(L)'
;MTTGLADAAAFTRDAAVRDIGDELLRVRAVGIDPENASVRVMGARLVLDSYVLDQLTWPNVGTEDNRRVSPSPLDLASVFGSTRATQIQTDAGETDFAHYPDQLEAMRALVGSRSGEEWAGTVYDAWLHALEPQFADRTVAYPDFMQTAAWAAKGLQTGFGSYTELKHDTLLYAKQGTAGEGEGPQPPPFTPRHFVEPDPVAFGRLAALANLMSNGLDARGLLTETNASLLASYAELATWLGDVATAELAGEATSDADNTRLGAFGSELELLWYQSSDLDRAAGAIPDVSDNAALVSDVFRSSFFTLELADGLPETILVVVPDGAGGFQLAVGATYSYYEFWQPVASPRLTDEEWRQIVAEGTQPPRPAWLAGVAIAADIADGPRVEIPG
;
A
#
# COMPACT_ATOMS: atom_id res chain seq x y z
N MET A 1 -30.67 28.48 -13.49
CA MET A 1 -31.73 27.54 -13.90
C MET A 1 -31.33 26.18 -13.37
N THR A 2 -32.11 25.65 -12.44
CA THR A 2 -31.94 24.33 -11.84
C THR A 2 -32.54 23.28 -12.77
N THR A 3 -31.74 22.49 -13.48
CA THR A 3 -32.17 21.21 -14.08
C THR A 3 -30.96 20.48 -14.64
N GLY A 4 -30.58 19.35 -14.04
CA GLY A 4 -29.54 18.47 -14.57
C GLY A 4 -29.22 17.30 -13.64
N LEU A 5 -29.09 17.55 -12.34
CA LEU A 5 -28.67 16.54 -11.36
C LEU A 5 -29.79 15.64 -10.81
N ALA A 6 -31.06 15.95 -11.07
CA ALA A 6 -32.20 15.28 -10.45
C ALA A 6 -32.93 14.27 -11.36
N ASP A 7 -32.53 14.15 -12.63
CA ASP A 7 -33.17 13.28 -13.62
C ASP A 7 -32.14 12.37 -14.30
N ALA A 8 -32.10 11.10 -13.92
CA ALA A 8 -31.20 10.11 -14.49
C ALA A 8 -31.42 9.90 -16.00
N ALA A 9 -32.60 10.23 -16.53
CA ALA A 9 -32.89 10.18 -17.97
C ALA A 9 -32.31 11.37 -18.75
N ALA A 10 -31.79 12.41 -18.09
CA ALA A 10 -31.10 13.51 -18.75
C ALA A 10 -29.73 13.09 -19.30
N PHE A 11 -29.09 12.07 -18.70
CA PHE A 11 -27.80 11.52 -19.13
C PHE A 11 -27.88 10.71 -20.43
N THR A 12 -29.07 10.40 -20.95
CA THR A 12 -29.22 9.68 -22.23
C THR A 12 -29.21 10.61 -23.45
N ARG A 13 -28.99 11.93 -23.26
CA ARG A 13 -28.86 12.89 -24.35
C ARG A 13 -27.42 13.40 -24.40
N ASP A 14 -26.69 13.10 -25.48
CA ASP A 14 -25.29 13.49 -25.73
C ASP A 14 -24.96 14.97 -25.48
N ALA A 15 -25.97 15.86 -25.52
CA ALA A 15 -25.81 17.27 -25.23
C ALA A 15 -25.58 17.55 -23.73
N ALA A 16 -26.22 16.80 -22.82
CA ALA A 16 -26.07 17.01 -21.39
C ALA A 16 -24.68 16.55 -20.88
N VAL A 17 -24.14 15.48 -21.46
CA VAL A 17 -22.77 15.02 -21.20
C VAL A 17 -21.75 16.05 -21.71
N ARG A 18 -22.00 16.66 -22.88
CA ARG A 18 -21.16 17.74 -23.42
C ARG A 18 -21.19 19.00 -22.57
N ASP A 19 -22.37 19.44 -22.14
CA ASP A 19 -22.50 20.63 -21.28
C ASP A 19 -21.80 20.43 -19.93
N ILE A 20 -21.85 19.21 -19.35
CA ILE A 20 -21.09 18.84 -18.14
C ILE A 20 -19.58 18.85 -18.42
N GLY A 21 -19.15 18.31 -19.57
CA GLY A 21 -17.74 18.36 -19.99
C GLY A 21 -17.22 19.80 -20.12
N ASP A 22 -17.99 20.67 -20.77
CA ASP A 22 -17.65 22.08 -20.96
C ASP A 22 -17.65 22.90 -19.66
N GLU A 23 -18.47 22.50 -18.67
CA GLU A 23 -18.51 23.13 -17.35
C GLU A 23 -17.35 22.64 -16.45
N LEU A 24 -17.01 21.34 -16.50
CA LEU A 24 -15.85 20.78 -15.79
C LEU A 24 -14.54 21.43 -16.25
N LEU A 25 -14.36 21.68 -17.56
CA LEU A 25 -13.20 22.38 -18.12
C LEU A 25 -13.04 23.84 -17.64
N ARG A 26 -14.13 24.49 -17.22
CA ARG A 26 -14.10 25.89 -16.75
C ARG A 26 -13.79 26.01 -15.26
N VAL A 27 -14.04 24.98 -14.47
CA VAL A 27 -13.99 25.04 -13.00
C VAL A 27 -12.67 24.51 -12.44
N ARG A 28 -11.95 23.67 -13.19
CA ARG A 28 -10.59 23.21 -12.85
C ARG A 28 -9.86 22.89 -14.15
N ALA A 29 -8.58 23.24 -14.28
CA ALA A 29 -7.73 22.70 -15.35
C ALA A 29 -7.46 21.22 -15.06
N VAL A 30 -8.49 20.38 -15.20
CA VAL A 30 -8.32 18.93 -15.09
C VAL A 30 -7.74 18.49 -16.42
N GLY A 31 -6.65 17.71 -16.39
CA GLY A 31 -6.07 17.05 -17.57
C GLY A 31 -6.97 15.95 -18.17
N ILE A 32 -8.29 16.06 -18.00
CA ILE A 32 -9.25 15.18 -18.64
C ILE A 32 -9.40 15.68 -20.07
N ASP A 33 -8.91 14.88 -21.03
CA ASP A 33 -9.24 15.07 -22.43
C ASP A 33 -10.76 14.87 -22.62
N PRO A 34 -11.53 15.93 -22.91
CA PRO A 34 -12.98 15.85 -23.02
C PRO A 34 -13.43 15.01 -24.23
N GLU A 35 -12.57 14.81 -25.23
CA GLU A 35 -12.87 13.93 -26.37
C GLU A 35 -12.79 12.44 -25.98
N ASN A 36 -12.09 12.12 -24.89
CA ASN A 36 -11.92 10.77 -24.35
C ASN A 36 -12.67 10.51 -23.04
N ALA A 37 -13.37 11.52 -22.51
CA ALA A 37 -14.19 11.38 -21.32
C ALA A 37 -15.35 10.38 -21.58
N SER A 38 -15.45 9.34 -20.74
CA SER A 38 -16.54 8.36 -20.81
C SER A 38 -17.23 8.18 -19.47
N VAL A 39 -18.55 8.12 -19.47
CA VAL A 39 -19.33 7.72 -18.30
C VAL A 39 -19.53 6.21 -18.36
N ARG A 40 -18.97 5.49 -17.39
CA ARG A 40 -19.11 4.03 -17.28
C ARG A 40 -19.93 3.69 -16.03
N VAL A 41 -21.04 3.00 -16.23
CA VAL A 41 -21.82 2.44 -15.11
C VAL A 41 -21.24 1.08 -14.76
N MET A 42 -20.62 0.98 -13.58
CA MET A 42 -20.13 -0.28 -13.03
C MET A 42 -20.86 -0.58 -11.73
N GLY A 43 -21.25 -1.84 -11.53
CA GLY A 43 -21.80 -2.28 -10.25
C GLY A 43 -20.72 -2.33 -9.17
N ALA A 44 -21.15 -2.36 -7.90
CA ALA A 44 -20.25 -2.66 -6.79
C ALA A 44 -19.60 -4.03 -7.02
N ARG A 45 -18.28 -4.10 -6.85
CA ARG A 45 -17.51 -5.34 -6.95
C ARG A 45 -17.47 -5.98 -5.56
N LEU A 46 -17.79 -7.27 -5.48
CA LEU A 46 -17.53 -8.04 -4.27
C LEU A 46 -16.02 -8.29 -4.18
N VAL A 47 -15.39 -7.82 -3.13
CA VAL A 47 -13.98 -8.03 -2.82
C VAL A 47 -13.84 -8.72 -1.46
N LEU A 48 -12.83 -9.58 -1.34
CA LEU A 48 -12.69 -10.52 -0.22
C LEU A 48 -12.54 -9.82 1.13
N ASP A 49 -11.72 -8.77 1.17
CA ASP A 49 -11.49 -7.93 2.35
C ASP A 49 -12.79 -7.26 2.83
N SER A 50 -13.59 -6.66 1.94
CA SER A 50 -14.88 -6.08 2.34
C SER A 50 -15.86 -7.13 2.82
N TYR A 51 -15.82 -8.34 2.25
CA TYR A 51 -16.59 -9.47 2.76
C TYR A 51 -16.13 -9.87 4.18
N VAL A 52 -14.81 -9.97 4.42
CA VAL A 52 -14.26 -10.26 5.75
C VAL A 52 -14.70 -9.22 6.79
N LEU A 53 -14.58 -7.93 6.46
CA LEU A 53 -15.00 -6.85 7.36
C LEU A 53 -16.50 -6.92 7.66
N ASP A 54 -17.33 -7.17 6.65
CA ASP A 54 -18.78 -7.37 6.82
C ASP A 54 -19.10 -8.57 7.74
N GLN A 55 -18.44 -9.70 7.52
CA GLN A 55 -18.65 -10.92 8.32
C GLN A 55 -18.18 -10.80 9.77
N LEU A 56 -17.29 -9.86 10.07
CA LEU A 56 -16.82 -9.57 11.42
C LEU A 56 -17.58 -8.42 12.09
N THR A 57 -18.69 -7.97 11.50
CA THR A 57 -19.57 -6.95 12.07
C THR A 57 -20.99 -7.47 12.29
N TRP A 58 -21.81 -6.67 12.95
CA TRP A 58 -23.24 -6.93 13.11
C TRP A 58 -23.93 -7.01 11.73
N PRO A 59 -24.76 -8.04 11.45
CA PRO A 59 -25.43 -8.92 12.42
C PRO A 59 -24.69 -10.21 12.82
N ASN A 60 -23.52 -10.47 12.26
CA ASN A 60 -22.81 -11.74 12.50
C ASN A 60 -22.00 -11.73 13.80
N VAL A 61 -21.54 -10.54 14.22
CA VAL A 61 -20.77 -10.34 15.45
C VAL A 61 -21.46 -9.32 16.36
N GLY A 62 -21.55 -9.69 17.64
CA GLY A 62 -22.27 -8.96 18.68
C GLY A 62 -23.68 -9.48 18.92
N THR A 63 -24.43 -8.76 19.73
CA THR A 63 -25.85 -9.01 20.05
C THR A 63 -26.67 -7.77 19.77
N GLU A 64 -28.00 -7.88 19.76
CA GLU A 64 -28.90 -6.73 19.62
C GLU A 64 -28.56 -5.58 20.59
N ASP A 65 -28.23 -5.94 21.85
CA ASP A 65 -27.86 -4.99 22.92
C ASP A 65 -26.38 -4.57 22.91
N ASN A 66 -25.52 -5.22 22.12
CA ASN A 66 -24.08 -4.95 22.04
C ASN A 66 -23.54 -5.30 20.65
N ARG A 67 -23.82 -4.44 19.68
CA ARG A 67 -23.50 -4.65 18.26
C ARG A 67 -22.07 -4.22 17.95
N ARG A 68 -21.31 -5.06 17.25
CA ARG A 68 -20.02 -4.65 16.67
C ARG A 68 -20.25 -3.94 15.34
N VAL A 69 -20.18 -2.61 15.31
CA VAL A 69 -20.47 -1.79 14.11
C VAL A 69 -19.24 -1.10 13.51
N SER A 70 -18.08 -1.31 14.13
CA SER A 70 -16.82 -0.67 13.78
C SER A 70 -15.75 -1.75 13.58
N PRO A 71 -15.61 -2.32 12.36
CA PRO A 71 -14.52 -3.24 12.09
C PRO A 71 -13.17 -2.52 12.08
N SER A 72 -12.08 -3.29 12.12
CA SER A 72 -10.71 -2.78 12.02
C SER A 72 -9.98 -3.46 10.85
N PRO A 73 -9.02 -2.80 10.18
CA PRO A 73 -8.12 -3.49 9.25
C PRO A 73 -7.36 -4.65 9.91
N LEU A 74 -7.18 -4.60 11.23
CA LEU A 74 -6.64 -5.71 12.02
C LEU A 74 -7.49 -6.98 11.95
N ASP A 75 -8.78 -6.89 11.60
CA ASP A 75 -9.63 -8.05 11.33
C ASP A 75 -9.12 -8.82 10.12
N LEU A 76 -8.80 -8.09 9.05
CA LEU A 76 -8.24 -8.66 7.83
C LEU A 76 -6.88 -9.32 8.11
N ALA A 77 -5.97 -8.64 8.80
CA ALA A 77 -4.69 -9.22 9.18
C ALA A 77 -4.84 -10.43 10.12
N SER A 78 -5.83 -10.41 11.03
CA SER A 78 -6.13 -11.56 11.89
C SER A 78 -6.66 -12.76 11.11
N VAL A 79 -7.46 -12.52 10.05
CA VAL A 79 -7.93 -13.55 9.11
C VAL A 79 -6.78 -14.11 8.27
N PHE A 80 -5.80 -13.30 7.90
CA PHE A 80 -4.53 -13.76 7.31
C PHE A 80 -3.59 -14.46 8.32
N GLY A 81 -4.03 -14.64 9.56
CA GLY A 81 -3.29 -15.41 10.57
C GLY A 81 -2.30 -14.61 11.40
N SER A 82 -2.34 -13.26 11.38
CA SER A 82 -1.45 -12.44 12.19
C SER A 82 -1.75 -12.57 13.68
N THR A 83 -0.84 -13.20 14.42
CA THR A 83 -0.93 -13.27 15.89
C THR A 83 -0.85 -11.89 16.50
N ARG A 84 0.00 -10.99 15.96
CA ARG A 84 0.11 -9.61 16.44
C ARG A 84 -1.20 -8.84 16.27
N ALA A 85 -1.86 -8.94 15.12
CA ALA A 85 -3.15 -8.27 14.91
C ALA A 85 -4.23 -8.79 15.85
N THR A 86 -4.30 -10.11 16.04
CA THR A 86 -5.26 -10.73 16.98
C THR A 86 -5.00 -10.28 18.42
N GLN A 87 -3.73 -10.19 18.83
CA GLN A 87 -3.37 -9.68 20.15
C GLN A 87 -3.80 -8.22 20.34
N ILE A 88 -3.56 -7.35 19.36
CA ILE A 88 -3.96 -5.93 19.43
C ILE A 88 -5.49 -5.81 19.57
N GLN A 89 -6.25 -6.60 18.81
CA GLN A 89 -7.71 -6.62 18.92
C GLN A 89 -8.19 -7.16 20.26
N THR A 90 -7.53 -8.18 20.79
CA THR A 90 -7.82 -8.73 22.12
C THR A 90 -7.58 -7.68 23.20
N ASP A 91 -6.44 -6.98 23.14
CA ASP A 91 -6.10 -5.91 24.08
C ASP A 91 -7.08 -4.72 24.01
N ALA A 92 -7.69 -4.50 22.84
CA ALA A 92 -8.73 -3.48 22.62
C ALA A 92 -10.14 -3.94 23.04
N GLY A 93 -10.33 -5.22 23.41
CA GLY A 93 -11.64 -5.80 23.75
C GLY A 93 -12.52 -6.12 22.53
N GLU A 94 -11.98 -6.01 21.30
CA GLU A 94 -12.72 -6.31 20.06
C GLU A 94 -13.10 -7.79 19.95
N THR A 95 -12.29 -8.67 20.54
CA THR A 95 -12.55 -10.12 20.55
C THR A 95 -13.63 -10.54 21.56
N ASP A 96 -14.05 -9.64 22.45
CA ASP A 96 -15.03 -9.93 23.51
C ASP A 96 -16.48 -9.86 23.00
N PHE A 97 -16.70 -9.34 21.78
CA PHE A 97 -18.02 -9.37 21.17
C PHE A 97 -18.50 -10.81 20.94
N ALA A 98 -19.79 -11.05 21.21
CA ALA A 98 -20.40 -12.34 20.98
C ALA A 98 -20.19 -12.80 19.53
N HIS A 99 -19.90 -14.09 19.33
CA HIS A 99 -19.65 -14.72 18.02
C HIS A 99 -18.40 -14.24 17.28
N TYR A 100 -17.62 -13.27 17.80
CA TYR A 100 -16.38 -12.82 17.14
C TYR A 100 -15.39 -13.99 16.91
N PRO A 101 -15.05 -14.83 17.90
CA PRO A 101 -14.07 -15.90 17.69
C PRO A 101 -14.52 -16.93 16.64
N ASP A 102 -15.80 -17.31 16.68
CA ASP A 102 -16.38 -18.27 15.72
C ASP A 102 -16.36 -17.71 14.29
N GLN A 103 -16.71 -16.42 14.13
CA GLN A 103 -16.69 -15.75 12.82
C GLN A 103 -15.27 -15.54 12.30
N LEU A 104 -14.31 -15.20 13.18
CA LEU A 104 -12.90 -15.07 12.82
C LEU A 104 -12.36 -16.40 12.29
N GLU A 105 -12.64 -17.52 12.97
CA GLU A 105 -12.22 -18.85 12.52
C GLU A 105 -12.90 -19.27 11.21
N ALA A 106 -14.18 -18.92 11.02
CA ALA A 106 -14.85 -19.15 9.74
C ALA A 106 -14.18 -18.37 8.59
N MET A 107 -13.80 -17.12 8.82
CA MET A 107 -13.10 -16.30 7.81
C MET A 107 -11.67 -16.79 7.56
N ARG A 108 -10.95 -17.21 8.61
CA ARG A 108 -9.63 -17.87 8.47
C ARG A 108 -9.73 -19.14 7.62
N ALA A 109 -10.73 -19.97 7.86
CA ALA A 109 -10.97 -21.18 7.08
C ALA A 109 -11.29 -20.86 5.61
N LEU A 110 -12.12 -19.84 5.37
CA LEU A 110 -12.43 -19.37 4.01
C LEU A 110 -11.14 -18.94 3.28
N VAL A 111 -10.37 -18.03 3.87
CA VAL A 111 -9.14 -17.48 3.28
C VAL A 111 -8.08 -18.55 3.10
N GLY A 112 -7.84 -19.39 4.12
CA GLY A 112 -6.86 -20.48 4.08
C GLY A 112 -7.23 -21.63 3.14
N SER A 113 -8.50 -21.76 2.73
CA SER A 113 -8.93 -22.77 1.76
C SER A 113 -8.77 -22.35 0.29
N ARG A 114 -8.50 -21.06 0.03
CA ARG A 114 -8.33 -20.53 -1.33
C ARG A 114 -7.09 -21.12 -2.00
N SER A 115 -7.28 -21.66 -3.18
CA SER A 115 -6.22 -22.11 -4.07
C SER A 115 -5.44 -20.94 -4.67
N GLY A 116 -4.24 -21.24 -5.20
CA GLY A 116 -3.47 -20.24 -5.96
C GLY A 116 -4.20 -19.72 -7.19
N GLU A 117 -5.06 -20.52 -7.82
CA GLU A 117 -5.90 -20.10 -8.96
C GLU A 117 -6.98 -19.09 -8.52
N GLU A 118 -7.61 -19.32 -7.37
CA GLU A 118 -8.58 -18.38 -6.81
C GLU A 118 -7.94 -17.07 -6.38
N TRP A 119 -6.71 -17.10 -5.84
CA TRP A 119 -5.94 -15.89 -5.58
C TRP A 119 -5.50 -15.18 -6.86
N ALA A 120 -5.21 -15.90 -7.93
CA ALA A 120 -4.88 -15.35 -9.24
C ALA A 120 -6.12 -15.00 -10.09
N GLY A 121 -7.33 -15.10 -9.54
CA GLY A 121 -8.58 -14.85 -10.28
C GLY A 121 -8.72 -13.38 -10.72
N THR A 122 -8.18 -12.45 -9.94
CA THR A 122 -8.14 -11.03 -10.26
C THR A 122 -6.82 -10.40 -9.80
N VAL A 123 -6.43 -9.28 -10.40
CA VAL A 123 -5.29 -8.46 -9.92
C VAL A 123 -5.52 -8.01 -8.48
N TYR A 124 -6.78 -7.72 -8.11
CA TYR A 124 -7.15 -7.33 -6.74
C TYR A 124 -6.81 -8.43 -5.72
N ASP A 125 -7.31 -9.64 -5.97
CA ASP A 125 -7.09 -10.80 -5.08
C ASP A 125 -5.60 -11.15 -5.02
N ALA A 126 -4.89 -11.05 -6.16
CA ALA A 126 -3.46 -11.33 -6.21
C ALA A 126 -2.62 -10.29 -5.45
N TRP A 127 -2.98 -9.00 -5.52
CA TRP A 127 -2.33 -7.97 -4.70
C TRP A 127 -2.65 -8.19 -3.23
N LEU A 128 -3.91 -8.39 -2.87
CA LEU A 128 -4.30 -8.69 -1.49
C LEU A 128 -3.54 -9.90 -0.91
N HIS A 129 -3.35 -10.95 -1.72
CA HIS A 129 -2.53 -12.12 -1.35
C HIS A 129 -1.04 -11.79 -1.22
N ALA A 130 -0.50 -10.85 -2.00
CA ALA A 130 0.88 -10.39 -1.85
C ALA A 130 1.14 -9.68 -0.51
N LEU A 131 0.09 -9.24 0.20
CA LEU A 131 0.18 -8.60 1.52
C LEU A 131 0.28 -9.61 2.68
N GLU A 132 -0.25 -10.82 2.53
CA GLU A 132 -0.25 -11.85 3.59
C GLU A 132 1.13 -12.04 4.26
N PRO A 133 2.27 -12.09 3.55
CA PRO A 133 3.57 -12.29 4.19
C PRO A 133 3.92 -11.20 5.19
N GLN A 134 3.41 -9.97 5.01
CA GLN A 134 3.61 -8.86 5.95
C GLN A 134 2.85 -9.05 7.27
N PHE A 135 1.80 -9.88 7.25
CA PHE A 135 0.98 -10.23 8.40
C PHE A 135 1.43 -11.50 9.11
N ALA A 136 2.30 -12.29 8.46
CA ALA A 136 2.79 -13.56 8.98
C ALA A 136 3.75 -13.39 10.17
N ASP A 137 3.67 -14.33 11.12
CA ASP A 137 4.60 -14.36 12.25
C ASP A 137 6.02 -14.71 11.79
N ARG A 138 7.00 -13.94 12.28
CA ARG A 138 8.41 -14.17 12.00
C ARG A 138 8.98 -15.12 13.05
N THR A 139 9.22 -16.36 12.64
CA THR A 139 9.77 -17.41 13.51
C THR A 139 11.30 -17.39 13.53
N VAL A 140 11.91 -18.39 14.17
CA VAL A 140 13.38 -18.56 14.27
C VAL A 140 14.10 -18.68 12.92
N ALA A 141 13.35 -18.87 11.83
CA ALA A 141 13.88 -18.91 10.47
C ALA A 141 14.22 -17.51 9.91
N TYR A 142 13.81 -16.43 10.58
CA TYR A 142 14.08 -15.06 10.19
C TYR A 142 15.18 -14.42 11.06
N PRO A 143 15.88 -13.38 10.58
CA PRO A 143 16.85 -12.62 11.40
C PRO A 143 16.25 -12.10 12.71
N ASP A 144 17.07 -11.98 13.76
CA ASP A 144 16.63 -11.58 15.11
C ASP A 144 15.83 -10.28 15.13
N PHE A 145 16.21 -9.29 14.31
CA PHE A 145 15.49 -8.02 14.24
C PHE A 145 14.04 -8.19 13.74
N MET A 146 13.78 -9.18 12.88
CA MET A 146 12.43 -9.47 12.36
C MET A 146 11.52 -10.17 13.36
N GLN A 147 12.08 -10.83 14.37
CA GLN A 147 11.32 -11.57 15.39
C GLN A 147 10.78 -10.64 16.50
N THR A 148 11.05 -9.34 16.41
CA THR A 148 10.65 -8.36 17.42
C THR A 148 9.20 -7.91 17.26
N ALA A 149 8.58 -7.49 18.36
CA ALA A 149 7.25 -6.87 18.32
C ALA A 149 7.22 -5.57 17.48
N ALA A 150 8.32 -4.83 17.47
CA ALA A 150 8.47 -3.63 16.65
C ALA A 150 8.46 -3.99 15.15
N TRP A 151 9.13 -5.07 14.76
CA TRP A 151 9.09 -5.54 13.37
C TRP A 151 7.72 -6.10 12.97
N ALA A 152 7.05 -6.83 13.87
CA ALA A 152 5.67 -7.28 13.62
C ALA A 152 4.71 -6.09 13.43
N ALA A 153 4.86 -5.01 14.21
CA ALA A 153 4.10 -3.77 14.02
C ALA A 153 4.46 -3.07 12.70
N LYS A 154 5.75 -3.04 12.32
CA LYS A 154 6.19 -2.56 11.00
C LYS A 154 5.61 -3.41 9.86
N GLY A 155 5.53 -4.73 10.01
CA GLY A 155 4.91 -5.62 9.03
C GLY A 155 3.43 -5.29 8.83
N LEU A 156 2.68 -5.13 9.92
CA LEU A 156 1.29 -4.62 9.85
C LEU A 156 1.22 -3.25 9.15
N GLN A 157 2.13 -2.33 9.47
CA GLN A 157 2.21 -1.01 8.81
C GLN A 157 2.43 -1.14 7.30
N THR A 158 3.39 -1.96 6.87
CA THR A 158 3.69 -2.19 5.45
C THR A 158 2.50 -2.82 4.73
N GLY A 159 1.89 -3.85 5.34
CA GLY A 159 0.71 -4.50 4.78
C GLY A 159 -0.49 -3.56 4.69
N PHE A 160 -0.74 -2.72 5.71
CA PHE A 160 -1.88 -1.80 5.69
C PHE A 160 -1.66 -0.54 4.84
N GLY A 161 -0.42 -0.05 4.70
CA GLY A 161 -0.12 1.00 3.72
C GLY A 161 -0.39 0.52 2.30
N SER A 162 0.16 -0.64 1.92
CA SER A 162 -0.15 -1.22 0.60
C SER A 162 -1.63 -1.64 0.44
N TYR A 163 -2.32 -2.04 1.52
CA TYR A 163 -3.78 -2.23 1.49
C TYR A 163 -4.52 -0.90 1.25
N THR A 164 -4.03 0.22 1.79
CA THR A 164 -4.57 1.55 1.53
C THR A 164 -4.42 1.92 0.06
N GLU A 165 -3.24 1.70 -0.53
CA GLU A 165 -2.99 1.83 -1.98
C GLU A 165 -3.91 0.94 -2.81
N LEU A 166 -4.05 -0.35 -2.47
CA LEU A 166 -4.97 -1.27 -3.17
C LEU A 166 -6.42 -0.76 -3.16
N LYS A 167 -6.88 -0.24 -2.01
CA LYS A 167 -8.22 0.32 -1.88
C LYS A 167 -8.33 1.63 -2.66
N HIS A 168 -7.30 2.46 -2.67
CA HIS A 168 -7.22 3.69 -3.45
C HIS A 168 -7.25 3.44 -4.97
N ASP A 169 -6.39 2.58 -5.49
CA ASP A 169 -6.28 2.28 -6.94
C ASP A 169 -7.53 1.59 -7.52
N THR A 170 -8.37 1.03 -6.65
CA THR A 170 -9.66 0.44 -7.04
C THR A 170 -10.83 1.41 -6.91
N LEU A 171 -10.62 2.56 -6.28
CA LEU A 171 -11.43 3.75 -6.50
C LEU A 171 -11.00 4.33 -7.86
N LEU A 172 -11.96 4.73 -8.69
CA LEU A 172 -11.68 5.21 -10.05
C LEU A 172 -10.99 6.58 -10.02
N TYR A 173 -9.69 6.60 -9.75
CA TYR A 173 -8.81 7.74 -9.88
C TYR A 173 -7.53 7.28 -10.58
N ALA A 174 -7.20 7.92 -11.70
CA ALA A 174 -5.87 7.84 -12.27
C ALA A 174 -5.06 8.99 -11.69
N LYS A 175 -3.87 8.69 -11.16
CA LYS A 175 -2.95 9.69 -10.63
C LYS A 175 -1.53 9.38 -11.04
N GLN A 176 -0.75 10.43 -11.24
CA GLN A 176 0.68 10.37 -11.53
C GLN A 176 1.42 10.75 -10.23
N GLY A 177 2.41 9.95 -9.81
CA GLY A 177 3.24 10.28 -8.63
C GLY A 177 4.39 11.23 -8.98
N THR A 178 5.32 11.48 -8.06
CA THR A 178 6.65 12.06 -8.32
C THR A 178 7.71 11.34 -7.51
N ALA A 179 8.90 11.21 -8.08
CA ALA A 179 10.12 10.88 -7.36
C ALA A 179 11.16 11.94 -7.72
N GLY A 180 11.87 12.45 -6.72
CA GLY A 180 13.03 13.32 -6.92
C GLY A 180 14.29 12.54 -6.54
N GLU A 181 15.34 12.68 -7.32
CA GLU A 181 16.68 12.24 -6.93
C GLU A 181 17.03 12.88 -5.58
N GLY A 182 17.20 12.06 -4.55
CA GLY A 182 17.99 12.44 -3.39
C GLY A 182 19.45 12.17 -3.71
N GLU A 183 20.25 13.21 -3.97
CA GLU A 183 21.71 13.06 -3.82
C GLU A 183 21.99 12.79 -2.34
N GLY A 184 22.16 11.51 -2.01
CA GLY A 184 22.69 11.12 -0.71
C GLY A 184 24.11 11.69 -0.52
N PRO A 185 24.57 11.87 0.73
CA PRO A 185 25.93 12.30 1.00
C PRO A 185 26.96 11.42 0.27
N GLN A 186 28.12 12.00 -0.06
CA GLN A 186 29.24 11.30 -0.71
C GLN A 186 29.42 9.90 -0.10
N PRO A 187 29.52 8.84 -0.92
CA PRO A 187 29.61 7.49 -0.41
C PRO A 187 30.84 7.40 0.51
N PRO A 188 30.71 6.71 1.66
CA PRO A 188 31.83 6.55 2.57
C PRO A 188 33.01 5.85 1.85
N PRO A 189 34.23 5.91 2.40
CA PRO A 189 35.42 5.31 1.78
C PRO A 189 35.40 3.76 1.71
N PHE A 190 34.29 3.12 2.08
CA PHE A 190 34.04 1.70 1.95
C PHE A 190 32.79 1.47 1.08
N THR A 191 32.75 0.37 0.34
CA THR A 191 31.55 -0.04 -0.40
C THR A 191 30.49 -0.48 0.62
N PRO A 192 29.37 0.24 0.79
CA PRO A 192 28.32 -0.17 1.71
C PRO A 192 27.74 -1.51 1.25
N ARG A 193 27.46 -2.39 2.22
CA ARG A 193 26.69 -3.59 1.96
C ARG A 193 25.21 -3.25 2.09
N HIS A 194 24.46 -3.50 1.04
CA HIS A 194 23.02 -3.31 1.01
C HIS A 194 22.30 -4.57 1.51
N PHE A 195 21.02 -4.44 1.83
CA PHE A 195 20.21 -5.49 2.41
C PHE A 195 18.80 -5.39 1.85
N VAL A 196 18.19 -6.51 1.50
CA VAL A 196 16.79 -6.58 1.08
C VAL A 196 15.97 -7.07 2.27
N GLU A 197 14.78 -6.48 2.47
CA GLU A 197 13.89 -7.00 3.50
C GLU A 197 13.64 -8.51 3.24
N PRO A 198 13.95 -9.42 4.19
CA PRO A 198 14.05 -10.83 3.88
C PRO A 198 12.67 -11.49 3.89
N ASP A 199 11.84 -11.12 2.92
CA ASP A 199 10.51 -11.65 2.68
C ASP A 199 10.33 -12.06 1.21
N PRO A 200 10.95 -13.17 0.78
CA PRO A 200 10.95 -13.58 -0.62
C PRO A 200 9.56 -13.96 -1.14
N VAL A 201 8.63 -14.34 -0.24
CA VAL A 201 7.25 -14.70 -0.64
C VAL A 201 6.50 -13.46 -1.13
N ALA A 202 6.67 -12.32 -0.47
CA ALA A 202 6.07 -11.06 -0.90
C ALA A 202 6.54 -10.69 -2.32
N PHE A 203 7.86 -10.70 -2.54
CA PHE A 203 8.46 -10.40 -3.84
C PHE A 203 8.02 -11.37 -4.95
N GLY A 204 8.01 -12.67 -4.67
CA GLY A 204 7.53 -13.68 -5.63
C GLY A 204 6.07 -13.46 -6.01
N ARG A 205 5.22 -13.04 -5.07
CA ARG A 205 3.81 -12.73 -5.35
C ARG A 205 3.64 -11.42 -6.13
N LEU A 206 4.46 -10.40 -5.87
CA LEU A 206 4.48 -9.17 -6.68
C LEU A 206 4.92 -9.44 -8.13
N ALA A 207 5.93 -10.30 -8.33
CA ALA A 207 6.33 -10.74 -9.66
C ALA A 207 5.20 -11.52 -10.37
N ALA A 208 4.53 -12.42 -9.65
CA ALA A 208 3.38 -13.15 -10.19
C ALA A 208 2.21 -12.23 -10.53
N LEU A 209 1.96 -11.19 -9.71
CA LEU A 209 0.92 -10.17 -9.93
C LEU A 209 1.16 -9.40 -11.23
N ALA A 210 2.38 -8.93 -11.47
CA ALA A 210 2.73 -8.20 -12.70
C ALA A 210 2.58 -9.10 -13.94
N ASN A 211 3.00 -10.36 -13.85
CA ASN A 211 2.78 -11.33 -14.92
C ASN A 211 1.28 -11.64 -15.14
N LEU A 212 0.49 -11.74 -14.07
CA LEU A 212 -0.96 -11.92 -14.15
C LEU A 212 -1.62 -10.75 -14.86
N MET A 213 -1.25 -9.51 -14.52
CA MET A 213 -1.75 -8.31 -15.19
C MET A 213 -1.35 -8.30 -16.67
N SER A 214 -0.08 -8.58 -16.98
CA SER A 214 0.42 -8.61 -18.37
C SER A 214 -0.33 -9.63 -19.22
N ASN A 215 -0.42 -10.87 -18.75
CA ASN A 215 -1.16 -11.95 -19.42
C ASN A 215 -2.64 -11.63 -19.56
N GLY A 216 -3.25 -11.04 -18.53
CA GLY A 216 -4.66 -10.65 -18.53
C GLY A 216 -4.98 -9.57 -19.55
N LEU A 217 -4.10 -8.56 -19.69
CA LEU A 217 -4.21 -7.50 -20.68
C LEU A 217 -3.98 -8.03 -22.11
N ASP A 218 -2.95 -8.86 -22.31
CA ASP A 218 -2.61 -9.44 -23.61
C ASP A 218 -3.74 -10.32 -24.15
N ALA A 219 -4.26 -11.22 -23.31
CA ALA A 219 -5.38 -12.09 -23.66
C ALA A 219 -6.67 -11.32 -24.05
N ARG A 220 -6.77 -10.04 -23.67
CA ARG A 220 -7.89 -9.14 -24.01
C ARG A 220 -7.56 -8.16 -25.13
N GLY A 221 -6.35 -8.20 -25.69
CA GLY A 221 -5.87 -7.25 -26.69
C GLY A 221 -5.74 -5.81 -26.16
N LEU A 222 -5.48 -5.66 -24.85
CA LEU A 222 -5.35 -4.38 -24.15
C LEU A 222 -3.91 -4.06 -23.74
N LEU A 223 -2.97 -4.99 -23.94
CA LEU A 223 -1.57 -4.77 -23.59
C LEU A 223 -0.87 -3.91 -24.64
N THR A 224 -0.44 -2.72 -24.24
CA THR A 224 0.42 -1.86 -25.07
C THR A 224 1.88 -2.29 -24.93
N GLU A 225 2.73 -1.95 -25.90
CA GLU A 225 4.18 -2.24 -25.83
C GLU A 225 4.83 -1.58 -24.61
N THR A 226 4.45 -0.34 -24.30
CA THR A 226 4.90 0.38 -23.10
C THR A 226 4.53 -0.37 -21.82
N ASN A 227 3.26 -0.79 -21.69
CA ASN A 227 2.80 -1.52 -20.51
C ASN A 227 3.43 -2.92 -20.41
N ALA A 228 3.67 -3.58 -21.54
CA ALA A 228 4.38 -4.85 -21.59
C ALA A 228 5.80 -4.71 -21.05
N SER A 229 6.52 -3.67 -21.49
CA SER A 229 7.89 -3.40 -21.02
C SER A 229 7.89 -3.03 -19.53
N LEU A 230 6.97 -2.18 -19.08
CA LEU A 230 6.85 -1.79 -17.67
C LEU A 230 6.60 -3.01 -16.77
N LEU A 231 5.59 -3.83 -17.10
CA LEU A 231 5.25 -5.01 -16.32
C LEU A 231 6.35 -6.07 -16.33
N ALA A 232 7.08 -6.21 -17.44
CA ALA A 232 8.24 -7.09 -17.52
C ALA A 232 9.40 -6.60 -16.64
N SER A 233 9.71 -5.29 -16.68
CA SER A 233 10.73 -4.68 -15.80
C SER A 233 10.36 -4.83 -14.33
N TYR A 234 9.10 -4.58 -13.96
CA TYR A 234 8.65 -4.75 -12.58
C TYR A 234 8.72 -6.22 -12.12
N ALA A 235 8.27 -7.17 -12.96
CA ALA A 235 8.32 -8.59 -12.64
C ALA A 235 9.78 -9.08 -12.47
N GLU A 236 10.70 -8.60 -13.30
CA GLU A 236 12.13 -8.88 -13.18
C GLU A 236 12.70 -8.32 -11.88
N LEU A 237 12.44 -7.05 -11.57
CA LEU A 237 12.90 -6.42 -10.33
C LEU A 237 12.40 -7.17 -9.10
N ALA A 238 11.10 -7.48 -9.05
CA ALA A 238 10.50 -8.22 -7.94
C ALA A 238 11.09 -9.63 -7.83
N THR A 239 11.31 -10.33 -8.95
CA THR A 239 11.96 -11.66 -8.93
C THR A 239 13.38 -11.57 -8.37
N TRP A 240 14.18 -10.61 -8.84
CA TRP A 240 15.54 -10.39 -8.39
C TRP A 240 15.62 -10.05 -6.88
N LEU A 241 14.75 -9.16 -6.39
CA LEU A 241 14.67 -8.87 -4.94
C LEU A 241 14.29 -10.11 -4.14
N GLY A 242 13.39 -10.94 -4.65
CA GLY A 242 13.02 -12.23 -4.04
C GLY A 242 14.18 -13.22 -3.97
N ASP A 243 15.00 -13.29 -5.02
CA ASP A 243 16.19 -14.13 -5.06
C ASP A 243 17.24 -13.66 -4.05
N VAL A 244 17.49 -12.34 -3.99
CA VAL A 244 18.40 -11.74 -2.99
C VAL A 244 17.89 -11.98 -1.56
N ALA A 245 16.60 -11.74 -1.30
CA ALA A 245 15.98 -11.99 0.00
C ALA A 245 16.08 -13.46 0.41
N THR A 246 15.94 -14.39 -0.54
CA THR A 246 16.10 -15.82 -0.31
C THR A 246 17.54 -16.17 0.08
N ALA A 247 18.52 -15.64 -0.66
CA ALA A 247 19.93 -15.84 -0.37
C ALA A 247 20.32 -15.25 1.00
N GLU A 248 19.86 -14.05 1.32
CA GLU A 248 20.12 -13.39 2.60
C GLU A 248 19.49 -14.15 3.78
N LEU A 249 18.28 -14.70 3.63
CA LEU A 249 17.67 -15.59 4.62
C LEU A 249 18.45 -16.89 4.81
N ALA A 250 19.04 -17.44 3.74
CA ALA A 250 19.90 -18.61 3.81
C ALA A 250 21.28 -18.33 4.44
N GLY A 251 21.57 -17.06 4.77
CA GLY A 251 22.87 -16.63 5.29
C GLY A 251 23.96 -16.60 4.22
N GLU A 252 23.59 -16.59 2.94
CA GLU A 252 24.52 -16.50 1.82
C GLU A 252 24.98 -15.05 1.62
N ALA A 253 26.21 -14.89 1.11
CA ALA A 253 26.75 -13.57 0.82
C ALA A 253 26.12 -13.00 -0.47
N THR A 254 25.57 -11.80 -0.37
CA THR A 254 25.13 -11.00 -1.53
C THR A 254 26.30 -10.79 -2.48
N SER A 255 26.13 -11.08 -3.78
CA SER A 255 27.22 -10.94 -4.75
C SER A 255 27.60 -9.47 -4.97
N ASP A 256 28.82 -9.18 -5.41
CA ASP A 256 29.25 -7.80 -5.71
C ASP A 256 28.35 -7.14 -6.77
N ALA A 257 27.84 -7.92 -7.72
CA ALA A 257 26.93 -7.44 -8.76
C ALA A 257 25.57 -7.07 -8.17
N ASP A 258 25.00 -7.94 -7.33
CA ASP A 258 23.72 -7.66 -6.65
C ASP A 258 23.87 -6.47 -5.69
N ASN A 259 24.97 -6.40 -4.94
CA ASN A 259 25.21 -5.29 -4.03
C ASN A 259 25.35 -3.96 -4.80
N THR A 260 26.01 -3.96 -5.96
CA THR A 260 26.10 -2.77 -6.82
C THR A 260 24.72 -2.35 -7.34
N ARG A 261 23.89 -3.30 -7.78
CA ARG A 261 22.53 -3.03 -8.25
C ARG A 261 21.63 -2.52 -7.13
N LEU A 262 21.73 -3.10 -5.93
CA LEU A 262 21.01 -2.62 -4.73
C LEU A 262 21.39 -1.18 -4.39
N GLY A 263 22.66 -0.79 -4.57
CA GLY A 263 23.11 0.59 -4.43
C GLY A 263 22.47 1.55 -5.44
N ALA A 264 22.00 1.05 -6.58
CA ALA A 264 21.29 1.79 -7.62
C ALA A 264 19.76 1.61 -7.57
N PHE A 265 19.22 0.96 -6.52
CA PHE A 265 17.79 0.61 -6.43
C PHE A 265 16.86 1.82 -6.56
N GLY A 266 17.26 2.99 -6.02
CA GLY A 266 16.50 4.23 -6.16
C GLY A 266 16.27 4.64 -7.61
N SER A 267 17.27 4.47 -8.48
CA SER A 267 17.15 4.76 -9.91
C SER A 267 16.24 3.77 -10.64
N GLU A 268 16.17 2.51 -10.19
CA GLU A 268 15.24 1.53 -10.76
C GLU A 268 13.78 1.86 -10.40
N LEU A 269 13.52 2.26 -9.16
CA LEU A 269 12.19 2.72 -8.75
C LEU A 269 11.76 3.97 -9.51
N GLU A 270 12.66 4.92 -9.71
CA GLU A 270 12.40 6.13 -10.48
C GLU A 270 12.06 5.81 -11.94
N LEU A 271 12.81 4.89 -12.56
CA LEU A 271 12.54 4.46 -13.94
C LEU A 271 11.15 3.82 -14.07
N LEU A 272 10.78 2.93 -13.15
CA LEU A 272 9.46 2.32 -13.12
C LEU A 272 8.36 3.37 -12.96
N TRP A 273 8.57 4.33 -12.06
CA TRP A 273 7.64 5.43 -11.88
C TRP A 273 7.46 6.23 -13.18
N TYR A 274 8.54 6.67 -13.82
CA TYR A 274 8.46 7.38 -15.10
C TYR A 274 7.73 6.58 -16.16
N GLN A 275 8.03 5.28 -16.28
CA GLN A 275 7.38 4.38 -17.24
C GLN A 275 5.88 4.18 -16.96
N SER A 276 5.48 4.26 -15.69
CA SER A 276 4.07 4.18 -15.27
C SER A 276 3.31 5.52 -15.37
N SER A 277 4.03 6.64 -15.50
CA SER A 277 3.42 7.97 -15.58
C SER A 277 3.03 8.34 -17.02
N ASP A 278 1.92 9.07 -17.19
CA ASP A 278 1.61 9.73 -18.48
C ASP A 278 2.51 10.95 -18.78
N LEU A 279 3.63 11.13 -18.07
CA LEU A 279 4.52 12.28 -18.27
C LEU A 279 5.39 12.06 -19.52
N ASP A 280 5.28 12.98 -20.47
CA ASP A 280 6.13 12.96 -21.67
C ASP A 280 7.52 13.57 -21.36
N ARG A 281 8.54 12.71 -21.28
CA ARG A 281 9.96 13.13 -21.13
C ARG A 281 10.41 14.05 -22.26
N ALA A 282 9.88 13.88 -23.48
CA ALA A 282 10.24 14.72 -24.62
C ALA A 282 9.64 16.13 -24.53
N ALA A 283 8.54 16.29 -23.79
CA ALA A 283 7.88 17.57 -23.53
C ALA A 283 8.50 18.34 -22.35
N GLY A 284 9.48 17.76 -21.64
CA GLY A 284 10.08 18.39 -20.47
C GLY A 284 9.14 18.49 -19.27
N ALA A 285 8.15 17.60 -19.18
CA ALA A 285 7.26 17.53 -18.03
C ALA A 285 8.07 17.19 -16.78
N ILE A 286 8.04 18.09 -15.79
CA ILE A 286 8.71 17.91 -14.50
C ILE A 286 7.63 17.50 -13.49
N PRO A 287 7.88 16.47 -12.66
CA PRO A 287 7.00 16.11 -11.55
C PRO A 287 6.60 17.32 -10.68
N ASP A 288 5.31 17.45 -10.35
CA ASP A 288 4.80 18.47 -9.41
C ASP A 288 5.00 18.02 -7.95
N VAL A 289 5.58 18.86 -7.10
CA VAL A 289 5.73 18.61 -5.65
C VAL A 289 4.41 18.27 -4.95
N SER A 290 3.27 18.63 -5.55
CA SER A 290 1.95 18.24 -5.07
C SER A 290 1.66 16.74 -5.23
N ASP A 291 2.38 16.02 -6.10
CA ASP A 291 2.21 14.59 -6.40
C ASP A 291 3.18 13.70 -5.61
N ASN A 292 2.94 13.62 -4.30
CA ASN A 292 3.67 12.73 -3.41
C ASN A 292 2.88 11.45 -3.07
N ALA A 293 3.54 10.53 -2.35
CA ALA A 293 2.97 9.24 -1.95
C ALA A 293 1.78 9.33 -0.98
N ALA A 294 1.49 10.51 -0.41
CA ALA A 294 0.39 10.62 0.53
C ALA A 294 -0.96 10.52 -0.19
N LEU A 295 -1.80 9.59 0.29
CA LEU A 295 -3.11 9.26 -0.25
C LEU A 295 -4.05 8.76 0.85
N VAL A 296 -5.36 8.76 0.57
CA VAL A 296 -6.40 8.34 1.51
C VAL A 296 -7.48 7.53 0.81
N SER A 297 -7.99 6.49 1.47
CA SER A 297 -9.05 5.64 0.94
C SER A 297 -10.04 5.23 2.03
N ASP A 298 -11.33 5.18 1.69
CA ASP A 298 -12.35 4.64 2.58
C ASP A 298 -12.54 3.14 2.39
N VAL A 299 -12.46 2.39 3.49
CA VAL A 299 -12.46 0.91 3.44
C VAL A 299 -13.71 0.28 4.04
N PHE A 300 -14.44 1.02 4.87
CA PHE A 300 -15.70 0.58 5.44
C PHE A 300 -16.61 1.77 5.76
N ARG A 301 -17.93 1.56 5.69
CA ARG A 301 -18.93 2.57 6.05
C ARG A 301 -20.09 1.94 6.81
N SER A 302 -20.33 2.45 8.02
CA SER A 302 -21.55 2.19 8.80
C SER A 302 -22.59 3.29 8.56
N SER A 303 -23.74 3.20 9.24
CA SER A 303 -24.76 4.26 9.20
C SER A 303 -24.30 5.60 9.79
N PHE A 304 -23.24 5.59 10.59
CA PHE A 304 -22.81 6.77 11.37
C PHE A 304 -21.38 7.19 11.07
N PHE A 305 -20.52 6.25 10.68
CA PHE A 305 -19.10 6.52 10.48
C PHE A 305 -18.54 5.86 9.22
N THR A 306 -17.50 6.45 8.67
CA THR A 306 -16.65 5.92 7.60
C THR A 306 -15.26 5.66 8.19
N LEU A 307 -14.72 4.47 7.93
CA LEU A 307 -13.34 4.13 8.26
C LEU A 307 -12.47 4.52 7.05
N GLU A 308 -11.54 5.44 7.28
CA GLU A 308 -10.55 5.88 6.31
C GLU A 308 -9.17 5.39 6.73
N LEU A 309 -8.43 4.87 5.75
CA LEU A 309 -7.02 4.55 5.87
C LEU A 309 -6.23 5.53 5.01
N ALA A 310 -5.04 5.90 5.44
CA ALA A 310 -4.23 6.86 4.73
C ALA A 310 -2.74 6.59 4.92
N ASP A 311 -1.95 6.98 3.92
CA ASP A 311 -0.50 7.02 4.00
C ASP A 311 -0.02 8.47 3.88
N GLY A 312 0.98 8.85 4.67
CA GLY A 312 1.67 10.13 4.51
C GLY A 312 2.88 10.02 3.59
N LEU A 313 3.92 10.81 3.87
CA LEU A 313 5.22 10.66 3.21
C LEU A 313 5.96 9.43 3.75
N PRO A 314 6.72 8.68 2.93
CA PRO A 314 7.54 7.58 3.42
C PRO A 314 8.53 8.07 4.47
N GLU A 315 8.75 7.26 5.50
CA GLU A 315 9.63 7.62 6.60
C GLU A 315 10.88 6.77 6.66
N THR A 316 11.92 7.30 7.30
CA THR A 316 13.19 6.59 7.43
C THR A 316 13.13 5.55 8.55
N ILE A 317 13.38 4.30 8.19
CA ILE A 317 13.61 3.19 9.14
C ILE A 317 15.10 2.88 9.23
N LEU A 318 15.55 2.60 10.46
CA LEU A 318 16.91 2.18 10.78
C LEU A 318 16.88 0.73 11.29
N VAL A 319 17.67 -0.15 10.69
CA VAL A 319 17.69 -1.57 11.03
C VAL A 319 19.12 -2.04 11.25
N VAL A 320 19.36 -2.72 12.36
CA VAL A 320 20.65 -3.36 12.61
C VAL A 320 20.65 -4.72 11.92
N VAL A 321 21.46 -4.87 10.87
CA VAL A 321 21.53 -6.08 10.04
C VAL A 321 22.92 -6.72 10.11
N PRO A 322 23.06 -8.03 9.85
CA PRO A 322 24.37 -8.69 9.80
C PRO A 322 25.26 -8.09 8.68
N ASP A 323 26.54 -7.87 8.98
CA ASP A 323 27.51 -7.33 8.00
C ASP A 323 28.11 -8.40 7.06
N GLY A 324 27.82 -9.69 7.31
CA GLY A 324 28.40 -10.82 6.57
C GLY A 324 29.82 -11.23 7.00
N ALA A 325 30.45 -10.48 7.91
CA ALA A 325 31.76 -10.74 8.50
C ALA A 325 31.68 -11.18 9.99
N GLY A 326 30.47 -11.44 10.49
CA GLY A 326 30.21 -11.83 11.88
C GLY A 326 29.95 -10.64 12.83
N GLY A 327 29.82 -9.43 12.29
CA GLY A 327 29.38 -8.23 13.00
C GLY A 327 28.02 -7.73 12.53
N PHE A 328 27.76 -6.45 12.78
CA PHE A 328 26.52 -5.78 12.44
C PHE A 328 26.79 -4.44 11.78
N GLN A 329 25.88 -4.02 10.91
CA GLN A 329 25.84 -2.71 10.28
C GLN A 329 24.45 -2.09 10.41
N LEU A 330 24.37 -0.77 10.22
CA LEU A 330 23.12 -0.05 10.18
C LEU A 330 22.64 0.07 8.73
N ALA A 331 21.50 -0.54 8.42
CA ALA A 331 20.76 -0.32 7.18
C ALA A 331 19.79 0.85 7.37
N VAL A 332 19.68 1.68 6.33
CA VAL A 332 18.73 2.80 6.25
C VAL A 332 17.79 2.50 5.10
N GLY A 333 16.48 2.57 5.34
CA GLY A 333 15.46 2.32 4.33
C GLY A 333 14.23 3.20 4.51
N ALA A 334 13.22 2.99 3.69
CA ALA A 334 11.92 3.65 3.78
C ALA A 334 10.86 2.70 4.36
N THR A 335 9.87 3.25 5.08
CA THR A 335 8.68 2.55 5.53
C THR A 335 7.44 3.43 5.35
N TYR A 336 6.27 2.80 5.28
CA TYR A 336 4.98 3.49 5.20
C TYR A 336 4.73 4.40 6.40
N SER A 337 3.96 5.47 6.22
CA SER A 337 3.44 6.29 7.31
C SER A 337 1.93 6.12 7.42
N TYR A 338 1.53 4.97 7.94
CA TYR A 338 0.13 4.53 7.97
C TYR A 338 -0.71 5.25 9.04
N TYR A 339 -1.95 5.57 8.67
CA TYR A 339 -3.00 6.12 9.52
C TYR A 339 -4.30 5.36 9.31
N GLU A 340 -5.08 5.19 10.38
CA GLU A 340 -6.46 4.69 10.35
C GLU A 340 -7.30 5.53 11.30
N PHE A 341 -8.45 6.00 10.82
CA PHE A 341 -9.32 6.86 11.61
C PHE A 341 -10.77 6.79 11.15
N TRP A 342 -11.66 7.07 12.10
CA TRP A 342 -13.10 7.11 11.87
C TRP A 342 -13.58 8.54 11.69
N GLN A 343 -14.35 8.77 10.63
CA GLN A 343 -15.03 10.03 10.35
C GLN A 343 -16.54 9.88 10.45
N PRO A 344 -17.29 10.85 11.00
CA PRO A 344 -18.75 10.87 10.88
C PRO A 344 -19.18 10.86 9.40
N VAL A 345 -20.23 10.13 9.05
CA VAL A 345 -20.75 10.10 7.66
C VAL A 345 -21.27 11.45 7.15
N ALA A 346 -21.47 12.41 8.06
CA ALA A 346 -21.83 13.79 7.73
C ALA A 346 -20.62 14.63 7.27
N SER A 347 -19.39 14.19 7.59
CA SER A 347 -18.17 14.79 7.05
C SER A 347 -18.02 14.43 5.57
N PRO A 348 -17.49 15.35 4.74
CA PRO A 348 -17.05 14.99 3.39
C PRO A 348 -15.97 13.92 3.48
N ARG A 349 -15.95 13.00 2.51
CA ARG A 349 -14.84 12.06 2.34
C ARG A 349 -13.60 12.85 1.96
N LEU A 350 -12.46 12.51 2.57
CA LEU A 350 -11.21 13.15 2.21
C LEU A 350 -10.82 12.76 0.77
N THR A 351 -10.43 13.77 0.01
CA THR A 351 -9.68 13.61 -1.23
C THR A 351 -8.18 13.55 -0.92
N ASP A 352 -7.38 13.00 -1.84
CA ASP A 352 -5.92 13.03 -1.70
C ASP A 352 -5.38 14.45 -1.54
N GLU A 353 -5.97 15.43 -2.23
CA GLU A 353 -5.52 16.82 -2.11
C GLU A 353 -5.76 17.39 -0.72
N GLU A 354 -6.90 17.08 -0.10
CA GLU A 354 -7.18 17.47 1.29
C GLU A 354 -6.27 16.72 2.27
N TRP A 355 -6.04 15.42 2.04
CA TRP A 355 -5.13 14.64 2.87
C TRP A 355 -3.68 15.12 2.78
N ARG A 356 -3.19 15.40 1.58
CA ARG A 356 -1.85 15.98 1.36
C ARG A 356 -1.71 17.35 2.04
N GLN A 357 -2.77 18.16 2.05
CA GLN A 357 -2.77 19.42 2.80
C GLN A 357 -2.66 19.18 4.31
N ILE A 358 -3.42 18.23 4.86
CA ILE A 358 -3.32 17.82 6.28
C ILE A 358 -1.89 17.34 6.60
N VAL A 359 -1.28 16.56 5.70
CA VAL A 359 0.10 16.09 5.85
C VAL A 359 1.10 17.24 5.83
N ALA A 360 0.98 18.18 4.90
CA ALA A 360 1.85 19.34 4.78
C ALA A 360 1.73 20.31 5.97
N GLU A 361 0.54 20.43 6.55
CA GLU A 361 0.28 21.27 7.73
C GLU A 361 0.73 20.63 9.05
N GLY A 362 1.05 19.32 9.04
CA GLY A 362 1.40 18.59 10.26
C GLY A 362 0.20 18.40 11.20
N THR A 363 -1.02 18.35 10.65
CA THR A 363 -2.29 18.26 11.38
C THR A 363 -2.94 16.88 11.24
N GLN A 364 -2.14 15.86 10.89
CA GLN A 364 -2.60 14.49 10.71
C GLN A 364 -3.25 13.94 12.01
N PRO A 365 -4.24 13.04 11.89
CA PRO A 365 -4.75 12.29 13.03
C PRO A 365 -3.63 11.49 13.72
N PRO A 366 -3.79 11.14 15.01
CA PRO A 366 -2.82 10.31 15.70
C PRO A 366 -2.70 8.96 14.99
N ARG A 367 -1.47 8.46 14.92
CA ARG A 367 -1.24 7.10 14.45
C ARG A 367 -1.83 6.06 15.39
N PRO A 368 -2.11 4.86 14.88
CA PRO A 368 -2.58 3.77 15.71
C PRO A 368 -1.63 3.48 16.88
N ALA A 369 -2.20 3.33 18.08
CA ALA A 369 -1.42 3.11 19.29
C ALA A 369 -0.52 1.86 19.21
N TRP A 370 -0.90 0.87 18.38
CA TRP A 370 -0.13 -0.35 18.19
C TRP A 370 1.18 -0.17 17.38
N LEU A 371 1.38 0.99 16.74
CA LEU A 371 2.66 1.40 16.15
C LEU A 371 3.62 2.02 17.18
N ALA A 372 3.17 2.26 18.42
CA ALA A 372 4.04 2.79 19.46
C ALA A 372 5.25 1.86 19.68
N GLY A 373 6.46 2.41 19.55
CA GLY A 373 7.71 1.66 19.70
C GLY A 373 8.39 1.26 18.39
N VAL A 374 7.76 1.50 17.23
CA VAL A 374 8.48 1.52 15.95
C VAL A 374 9.28 2.83 15.92
N ALA A 375 10.61 2.74 16.10
CA ALA A 375 11.48 3.90 16.06
C ALA A 375 11.69 4.33 14.61
N ILE A 376 11.12 5.47 14.26
CA ILE A 376 11.24 6.09 12.95
C ILE A 376 12.07 7.35 13.13
N ALA A 377 13.13 7.50 12.33
CA ALA A 377 13.99 8.67 12.42
C ALA A 377 13.27 9.87 11.80
N ALA A 378 13.00 10.92 12.59
CA ALA A 378 12.59 12.21 12.06
C ALA A 378 13.77 12.85 11.32
N ASP A 379 13.53 13.33 10.09
CA ASP A 379 14.43 14.06 9.20
C ASP A 379 15.92 14.01 9.55
N ILE A 380 16.66 13.12 8.87
CA ILE A 380 18.13 13.16 8.84
C ILE A 380 18.57 14.26 7.86
N ALA A 381 18.08 15.48 8.02
CA ALA A 381 18.60 16.64 7.29
C ALA A 381 19.96 17.09 7.84
N ASP A 382 20.25 16.75 9.10
CA ASP A 382 21.56 16.94 9.74
C ASP A 382 21.96 15.62 10.41
N GLY A 383 22.70 14.77 9.69
CA GLY A 383 23.20 13.50 10.24
C GLY A 383 24.02 13.69 11.52
N PRO A 384 24.00 12.74 12.46
CA PRO A 384 24.79 12.82 13.68
C PRO A 384 26.28 12.88 13.33
N ARG A 385 26.96 13.97 13.73
CA ARG A 385 28.42 14.02 13.73
C ARG A 385 28.93 13.05 14.80
N VAL A 386 29.35 11.88 14.36
CA VAL A 386 30.14 10.96 15.20
C VAL A 386 31.51 11.61 15.37
N GLU A 387 31.74 12.27 16.51
CA GLU A 387 33.09 12.64 16.93
C GLU A 387 33.84 11.36 17.28
N ILE A 388 34.80 10.99 16.43
CA ILE A 388 35.78 9.94 16.75
C ILE A 388 36.78 10.56 17.75
N PRO A 389 36.92 10.03 18.98
CA PRO A 389 37.98 10.47 19.88
C PRO A 389 39.34 10.12 19.24
N GLY A 390 40.22 11.12 19.16
CA GLY A 390 41.57 11.00 18.61
C GLY A 390 42.53 10.16 19.44
#